data_AF-A0A841P465-F1
#
_entry.id   AF-A0A841P465-F1
#
_cell.length_a   1.000
_cell.length_b   1.000
_cell.length_c   1.000
_cell.angle_alpha   90.00
_cell.angle_beta   90.00
_cell.angle_gamma   90.00
#
_symmetry.space_group_name_H-M   'P 1'
#
loop_
_entity.id
_entity.type
_entity.pdbx_description
1 polymer ?
#
loop_
_entity_poly.entity_id
_entity_poly.type
_entity_poly.pdbx_seq_one_letter_code
_entity_poly.pdbx_strand_id
1 'polypeptide(L)'
;MVIGEPYERMTAQRGPGFIGQKSTLLFSPSFMYAWFLIYLMTLSCFTRIRLRANGICRDQNANVATLFALTLPIVVGAAGFGVETSYWYYNSLRLQATADAAAYAGALEQISGSDKPTIVAAATQSAASNGLGSGTIVVNTPPASGPNTANKAVEVIVNQNLDRMFTSLFTQGKVPEQARAVALITNASKACVLALDPSASKAALFSGNTSVKLTGCSVMANSIASDALKLQGSATLKADCVISAGGVDLSNPVTTICPAPITQALPAADPFAGLPSPAASNPCQNDNQATLSAGTYCSGMTLKGNVTLSPGVYVVQGNLKINANAAIIGSGVTIFMSGSSTVSINGNASVQLSAPASGTYSGVLFYGDRTGNSASSTFNGTADSLLTGAIYFPKQQVSYLGNFSGISGCTQVVANTIQWSGNSNINQDCSSLGMRNIPATQSVRLVE
;
A
#
# COMPACT_ATOMS: atom_id res chain seq x y z
N MET A 1 -37.45 -7.92 18.62
CA MET A 1 -37.92 -6.97 19.63
C MET A 1 -36.70 -6.47 20.38
N VAL A 2 -36.24 -5.26 20.03
CA VAL A 2 -35.65 -4.18 20.86
C VAL A 2 -34.79 -4.55 22.08
N ILE A 3 -33.64 -3.97 22.47
CA ILE A 3 -32.64 -2.94 22.06
C ILE A 3 -31.47 -3.08 23.09
N GLY A 4 -30.24 -2.65 22.74
CA GLY A 4 -29.23 -2.07 23.67
C GLY A 4 -27.90 -2.83 23.69
N GLU A 5 -26.70 -2.27 23.58
CA GLU A 5 -26.04 -0.95 23.66
C GLU A 5 -24.61 -1.12 23.03
N PRO A 6 -23.61 -0.23 23.18
CA PRO A 6 -23.49 1.15 22.72
C PRO A 6 -22.28 1.33 21.76
N TYR A 7 -22.24 2.43 21.01
CA TYR A 7 -21.07 2.84 20.20
C TYR A 7 -20.27 3.91 20.94
N GLU A 8 -18.99 3.63 21.21
CA GLU A 8 -18.03 4.60 21.73
C GLU A 8 -17.55 5.54 20.62
N ARG A 9 -17.62 6.85 20.90
CA ARG A 9 -17.02 7.92 20.10
C ARG A 9 -15.51 7.97 20.36
N MET A 10 -14.69 7.69 19.35
CA MET A 10 -13.28 8.08 19.35
C MET A 10 -13.13 9.50 18.77
N THR A 11 -12.74 10.42 19.66
CA THR A 11 -12.35 11.79 19.36
C THR A 11 -10.88 11.84 18.90
N ALA A 12 -10.64 12.25 17.66
CA ALA A 12 -9.29 12.55 17.19
C ALA A 12 -8.86 13.95 17.67
N GLN A 13 -7.82 14.00 18.50
CA GLN A 13 -7.18 15.24 18.96
C GLN A 13 -6.38 15.89 17.81
N ARG A 14 -6.66 17.17 17.52
CA ARG A 14 -5.78 18.04 16.73
C ARG A 14 -4.98 18.93 17.69
N GLY A 15 -3.66 18.85 17.63
CA GLY A 15 -2.75 19.83 18.24
C GLY A 15 -2.62 21.10 17.39
N PRO A 16 -2.18 22.24 17.98
CA PRO A 16 -2.25 23.55 17.34
C PRO A 16 -0.93 23.95 16.67
N GLY A 17 -1.03 24.74 15.58
CA GLY A 17 0.00 25.69 15.18
C GLY A 17 0.63 25.49 13.80
N PHE A 18 0.68 26.61 13.07
CA PHE A 18 1.39 26.89 11.80
C PHE A 18 0.72 26.29 10.55
N ILE A 19 0.50 27.02 9.45
CA ILE A 19 1.38 28.00 8.77
C ILE A 19 0.51 29.04 8.04
N GLY A 20 0.93 30.31 8.10
CA GLY A 20 0.55 31.29 7.10
C GLY A 20 1.18 30.94 5.76
N GLN A 21 0.37 30.65 4.76
CA GLN A 21 0.81 30.56 3.37
C GLN A 21 -0.11 31.44 2.53
N LYS A 22 0.49 32.47 1.93
CA LYS A 22 -0.16 33.44 1.05
C LYS A 22 -0.87 32.73 -0.09
N SER A 23 -2.19 32.67 -0.03
CA SER A 23 -3.04 32.37 -1.19
C SER A 23 -3.16 33.66 -2.01
N THR A 24 -2.37 33.77 -3.07
CA THR A 24 -2.60 34.77 -4.11
C THR A 24 -3.90 34.39 -4.82
N LEU A 25 -5.03 34.96 -4.36
CA LEU A 25 -6.32 34.87 -5.02
C LEU A 25 -6.20 35.62 -6.36
N LEU A 26 -5.92 34.87 -7.42
CA LEU A 26 -6.14 35.32 -8.80
C LEU A 26 -7.65 35.41 -9.00
N PHE A 27 -8.19 36.60 -8.76
CA PHE A 27 -9.55 36.95 -9.16
C PHE A 27 -9.67 36.82 -10.68
N SER A 28 -10.57 35.94 -11.12
CA SER A 28 -10.91 35.82 -12.54
C SER A 28 -11.61 37.10 -13.04
N PRO A 29 -11.53 37.40 -14.36
CA PRO A 29 -12.09 38.63 -14.95
C PRO A 29 -13.61 38.78 -14.79
N SER A 30 -14.28 37.73 -14.33
CA SER A 30 -15.74 37.62 -14.18
C SER A 30 -16.32 38.53 -13.09
N PHE A 31 -15.52 38.96 -12.10
CA PHE A 31 -15.98 39.85 -11.03
C PHE A 31 -16.10 41.32 -11.46
N MET A 32 -15.33 41.77 -12.46
CA MET A 32 -15.38 43.14 -12.98
C MET A 32 -16.59 43.39 -13.89
N TYR A 33 -17.08 42.34 -14.57
CA TYR A 33 -18.27 42.43 -15.41
C TYR A 33 -19.58 42.51 -14.61
N ALA A 34 -19.63 41.90 -13.43
CA ALA A 34 -20.80 41.95 -12.56
C ALA A 34 -21.06 43.37 -12.02
N TRP A 35 -20.01 44.14 -11.71
CA TRP A 35 -20.14 45.53 -11.26
C TRP A 35 -20.54 46.49 -12.39
N PHE A 36 -20.08 46.25 -13.62
CA PHE A 36 -20.42 47.09 -14.79
C PHE A 36 -21.88 46.90 -15.25
N LEU A 37 -22.40 45.67 -15.13
CA LEU A 37 -23.81 45.36 -15.45
C LEU A 37 -24.79 45.90 -14.39
N ILE A 38 -24.39 45.92 -13.11
CA ILE A 38 -25.18 46.57 -12.05
C ILE A 38 -25.25 48.09 -12.27
N TYR A 39 -24.17 48.73 -12.76
CA TYR A 39 -24.15 50.16 -13.06
C TYR A 39 -24.97 50.55 -14.30
N LEU A 40 -25.07 49.69 -15.32
CA LEU A 40 -25.90 49.91 -16.50
C LEU A 40 -27.40 49.64 -16.27
N MET A 41 -27.73 48.76 -15.33
CA MET A 41 -29.13 48.44 -15.00
C MET A 41 -29.81 49.47 -14.08
N THR A 42 -29.04 50.21 -13.27
CA THR A 42 -29.60 51.34 -12.49
C THR A 42 -30.05 52.49 -13.38
N LEU A 43 -29.46 52.67 -14.58
CA LEU A 43 -29.92 53.69 -15.53
C LEU A 43 -31.17 53.30 -16.33
N SER A 44 -31.42 52.00 -16.54
CA SER A 44 -32.50 51.53 -17.43
C SER A 44 -33.83 51.25 -16.72
N CYS A 45 -33.80 51.05 -15.40
CA CYS A 45 -35.02 50.82 -14.59
C CYS A 45 -35.74 52.13 -14.18
N PHE A 46 -35.05 53.28 -14.23
CA PHE A 46 -35.59 54.56 -13.75
C PHE A 46 -36.48 55.31 -14.75
N THR A 47 -36.54 54.91 -16.03
CA THR A 47 -37.24 55.69 -17.07
C THR A 47 -38.73 55.34 -17.23
N ARG A 48 -39.20 54.20 -16.68
CA ARG A 48 -40.63 53.80 -16.75
C ARG A 48 -41.46 54.10 -15.50
N ILE A 49 -40.84 54.61 -14.42
CA ILE A 49 -41.52 54.95 -13.16
C ILE A 49 -41.90 56.45 -13.10
N ARG A 50 -41.61 57.25 -14.13
CA ARG A 50 -41.83 58.71 -14.11
C ARG A 50 -43.24 59.22 -14.44
N LEU A 51 -44.23 58.36 -14.75
CA LEU A 51 -45.57 58.82 -15.15
C LEU A 51 -46.73 58.45 -14.20
N ARG A 52 -46.46 57.92 -13.00
CA ARG A 52 -47.49 57.71 -11.95
C ARG A 52 -47.09 58.19 -10.55
N ALA A 53 -46.14 59.13 -10.44
CA ALA A 53 -45.64 59.59 -9.13
C ALA A 53 -46.35 60.84 -8.56
N ASN A 54 -47.07 61.63 -9.36
CA ASN A 54 -47.66 62.90 -8.85
C ASN A 54 -48.96 62.76 -8.05
N GLY A 55 -49.53 61.56 -7.92
CA GLY A 55 -50.71 61.30 -7.08
C GLY A 55 -50.41 60.67 -5.73
N ILE A 56 -49.19 60.19 -5.50
CA ILE A 56 -48.83 59.37 -4.33
C ILE A 56 -48.08 60.19 -3.25
N CYS A 57 -47.56 61.37 -3.60
CA CYS A 57 -46.78 62.22 -2.70
C CYS A 57 -47.56 62.95 -1.59
N ARG A 58 -48.85 62.67 -1.39
CA ARG A 58 -49.67 63.37 -0.39
C ARG A 58 -50.24 62.46 0.70
N ASP A 59 -49.90 61.17 0.67
CA ASP A 59 -50.41 60.18 1.62
C ASP A 59 -49.26 59.48 2.35
N GLN A 60 -49.13 59.70 3.67
CA GLN A 60 -48.01 59.21 4.48
C GLN A 60 -47.99 57.67 4.58
N ASN A 61 -49.12 57.01 4.34
CA ASN A 61 -49.24 55.55 4.35
C ASN A 61 -48.78 54.89 3.03
N ALA A 62 -48.75 55.62 1.90
CA ALA A 62 -48.36 55.09 0.60
C ALA A 62 -46.84 55.05 0.37
N ASN A 63 -46.09 55.87 1.13
CA ASN A 63 -44.63 55.98 1.02
C ASN A 63 -43.92 54.72 1.58
N VAL A 64 -44.43 54.17 2.69
CA VAL A 64 -43.89 52.94 3.31
C VAL A 64 -44.15 51.72 2.42
N ALA A 65 -45.35 51.61 1.84
CA ALA A 65 -45.70 50.49 0.96
C ALA A 65 -44.84 50.46 -0.31
N THR A 66 -44.54 51.62 -0.91
CA THR A 66 -43.70 51.72 -2.10
C THR A 66 -42.23 51.41 -1.81
N LEU A 67 -41.70 51.92 -0.68
CA LEU A 67 -40.35 51.61 -0.22
C LEU A 67 -40.20 50.12 0.10
N PHE A 68 -41.20 49.53 0.76
CA PHE A 68 -41.25 48.10 1.05
C PHE A 68 -41.29 47.26 -0.24
N ALA A 69 -42.13 47.64 -1.21
CA ALA A 69 -42.24 46.92 -2.49
C ALA A 69 -40.93 46.95 -3.30
N LEU A 70 -40.15 48.04 -3.23
CA LEU A 70 -38.87 48.16 -3.94
C LEU A 70 -37.69 47.49 -3.21
N THR A 71 -37.72 47.43 -1.87
CA THR A 71 -36.64 46.83 -1.07
C THR A 71 -36.84 45.34 -0.83
N LEU A 72 -38.07 44.84 -0.84
CA LEU A 72 -38.40 43.43 -0.60
C LEU A 72 -37.67 42.48 -1.58
N PRO A 73 -37.60 42.72 -2.90
CA PRO A 73 -36.86 41.85 -3.81
C PRO A 73 -35.35 41.78 -3.50
N ILE A 74 -34.77 42.89 -3.01
CA ILE A 74 -33.35 42.95 -2.64
C ILE A 74 -33.10 42.10 -1.40
N VAL A 75 -33.94 42.25 -0.37
CA VAL A 75 -33.82 41.48 0.89
C VAL A 75 -34.04 39.98 0.63
N VAL A 76 -35.08 39.62 -0.14
CA VAL A 76 -35.37 38.23 -0.48
C VAL A 76 -34.29 37.63 -1.39
N GLY A 77 -33.78 38.39 -2.35
CA GLY A 77 -32.68 37.96 -3.22
C GLY A 77 -31.38 37.71 -2.44
N ALA A 78 -31.05 38.61 -1.50
CA ALA A 78 -29.89 38.46 -0.63
C ALA A 78 -30.02 37.23 0.30
N ALA A 79 -31.21 37.02 0.89
CA ALA A 79 -31.48 35.84 1.72
C ALA A 79 -31.38 34.54 0.90
N GLY A 80 -31.95 34.52 -0.31
CA GLY A 80 -31.87 33.37 -1.21
C GLY A 80 -30.43 33.04 -1.62
N PHE A 81 -29.62 34.05 -1.91
CA PHE A 81 -28.19 33.87 -2.20
C PHE A 81 -27.42 33.33 -0.97
N GLY A 82 -27.73 33.80 0.23
CA GLY A 82 -27.14 33.29 1.47
C GLY A 82 -27.45 31.81 1.73
N VAL A 83 -28.70 31.39 1.48
CA VAL A 83 -29.10 29.98 1.62
C VAL A 83 -28.41 29.12 0.55
N GLU A 84 -28.38 29.59 -0.69
CA GLU A 84 -27.80 28.84 -1.80
C GLU A 84 -26.27 28.68 -1.68
N THR A 85 -25.56 29.73 -1.26
CA THR A 85 -24.10 29.64 -0.99
C THR A 85 -23.80 28.70 0.18
N SER A 86 -24.64 28.71 1.21
CA SER A 86 -24.55 27.75 2.31
C SER A 86 -24.78 26.31 1.83
N TYR A 87 -25.73 26.10 0.91
CA TYR A 87 -25.97 24.79 0.29
C TYR A 87 -24.78 24.33 -0.56
N TRP A 88 -24.16 25.19 -1.37
CA TRP A 88 -22.95 24.83 -2.11
C TRP A 88 -21.82 24.45 -1.17
N TYR A 89 -21.55 25.28 -0.15
CA TYR A 89 -20.51 24.99 0.85
C TYR A 89 -20.74 23.66 1.58
N TYR A 90 -21.98 23.36 1.97
CA TYR A 90 -22.33 22.06 2.55
C TYR A 90 -22.02 20.90 1.60
N ASN A 91 -22.32 21.03 0.30
CA ASN A 91 -22.00 20.01 -0.69
C ASN A 91 -20.50 19.90 -0.96
N SER A 92 -19.73 21.00 -0.95
CA SER A 92 -18.27 20.94 -1.07
C SER A 92 -17.64 20.16 0.10
N LEU A 93 -18.10 20.39 1.34
CA LEU A 93 -17.65 19.62 2.51
C LEU A 93 -18.02 18.14 2.41
N ARG A 94 -19.23 17.84 1.93
CA ARG A 94 -19.69 16.46 1.71
C ARG A 94 -18.85 15.77 0.63
N LEU A 95 -18.58 16.44 -0.49
CA LEU A 95 -17.74 15.92 -1.57
C LEU A 95 -16.31 15.68 -1.10
N GLN A 96 -15.75 16.53 -0.25
CA GLN A 96 -14.43 16.29 0.35
C GLN A 96 -14.44 15.03 1.22
N ALA A 97 -15.44 14.84 2.07
CA ALA A 97 -15.57 13.62 2.87
C ALA A 97 -15.70 12.36 2.00
N THR A 98 -16.43 12.45 0.88
CA THR A 98 -16.52 11.37 -0.13
C THR A 98 -15.16 11.09 -0.77
N ALA A 99 -14.40 12.11 -1.16
CA ALA A 99 -13.07 11.98 -1.74
C ALA A 99 -12.09 11.34 -0.74
N ASP A 100 -12.09 11.80 0.50
CA ASP A 100 -11.25 11.29 1.60
C ASP A 100 -11.50 9.79 1.84
N ALA A 101 -12.77 9.40 1.96
CA ALA A 101 -13.17 8.01 2.16
C ALA A 101 -12.80 7.12 0.96
N ALA A 102 -12.92 7.64 -0.26
CA ALA A 102 -12.57 6.92 -1.47
C ALA A 102 -11.05 6.76 -1.63
N ALA A 103 -10.26 7.81 -1.35
CA ALA A 103 -8.81 7.76 -1.37
C ALA A 103 -8.28 6.77 -0.33
N TYR A 104 -8.84 6.80 0.89
CA TYR A 104 -8.50 5.85 1.94
C TYR A 104 -8.79 4.41 1.53
N ALA A 105 -9.99 4.13 1.00
CA ALA A 105 -10.37 2.78 0.55
C ALA A 105 -9.45 2.27 -0.58
N GLY A 106 -9.15 3.12 -1.58
CA GLY A 106 -8.20 2.76 -2.63
C GLY A 106 -6.79 2.50 -2.09
N ALA A 107 -6.35 3.27 -1.09
CA ALA A 107 -5.05 3.06 -0.44
C ALA A 107 -4.97 1.71 0.30
N LEU A 108 -6.07 1.22 0.89
CA LEU A 108 -6.10 -0.11 1.50
C LEU A 108 -5.89 -1.22 0.45
N GLU A 109 -6.52 -1.11 -0.72
CA GLU A 109 -6.29 -2.03 -1.84
C GLU A 109 -4.86 -1.94 -2.39
N GLN A 110 -4.27 -0.76 -2.38
CA GLN A 110 -2.87 -0.60 -2.79
C GLN A 110 -1.87 -1.15 -1.75
N ILE A 111 -2.26 -1.25 -0.47
CA ILE A 111 -1.50 -1.92 0.58
C ILE A 111 -1.53 -3.43 0.38
N SER A 112 -2.71 -4.00 0.11
CA SER A 112 -2.89 -5.44 -0.14
C SER A 112 -2.23 -5.92 -1.43
N GLY A 113 -1.82 -4.99 -2.30
CA GLY A 113 -1.14 -5.30 -3.56
C GLY A 113 -2.09 -5.58 -4.71
N SER A 114 -3.35 -5.18 -4.58
CA SER A 114 -4.34 -5.26 -5.64
C SER A 114 -3.90 -4.49 -6.89
N ASP A 115 -4.39 -4.92 -8.04
CA ASP A 115 -4.12 -4.25 -9.31
C ASP A 115 -4.87 -2.91 -9.41
N LYS A 116 -4.45 -2.06 -10.36
CA LYS A 116 -5.03 -0.73 -10.53
C LYS A 116 -6.56 -0.76 -10.75
N PRO A 117 -7.14 -1.67 -11.57
CA PRO A 117 -8.59 -1.81 -11.69
C PRO A 117 -9.30 -2.08 -10.36
N THR A 118 -8.78 -2.97 -9.51
CA THR A 118 -9.37 -3.28 -8.20
C THR A 118 -9.29 -2.08 -7.26
N ILE A 119 -8.16 -1.35 -7.26
CA ILE A 119 -8.01 -0.10 -6.49
C ILE A 119 -9.06 0.94 -6.92
N VAL A 120 -9.23 1.14 -8.23
CA VAL A 120 -10.23 2.07 -8.79
C VAL A 120 -11.65 1.63 -8.41
N ALA A 121 -11.94 0.34 -8.47
CA ALA A 121 -13.25 -0.21 -8.11
C ALA A 121 -13.58 0.02 -6.63
N ALA A 122 -12.64 -0.24 -5.72
CA ALA A 122 -12.85 -0.02 -4.28
C ALA A 122 -13.04 1.47 -3.94
N ALA A 123 -12.22 2.36 -4.51
CA ALA A 123 -12.39 3.80 -4.36
C ALA A 123 -13.75 4.29 -4.91
N THR A 124 -14.16 3.77 -6.08
CA THR A 124 -15.46 4.10 -6.70
C THR A 124 -16.63 3.60 -5.85
N GLN A 125 -16.56 2.38 -5.32
CA GLN A 125 -17.58 1.82 -4.44
C GLN A 125 -17.70 2.62 -3.14
N SER A 126 -16.57 3.02 -2.55
CA SER A 126 -16.54 3.90 -1.37
C SER A 126 -17.13 5.28 -1.67
N ALA A 127 -16.82 5.87 -2.83
CA ALA A 127 -17.43 7.14 -3.21
C ALA A 127 -18.94 7.03 -3.43
N ALA A 128 -19.41 5.94 -4.04
CA ALA A 128 -20.84 5.68 -4.24
C ALA A 128 -21.58 5.51 -2.91
N SER A 129 -21.03 4.73 -1.96
CA SER A 129 -21.63 4.55 -0.63
C SER A 129 -21.62 5.82 0.22
N ASN A 130 -20.63 6.70 0.00
CA ASN A 130 -20.56 8.03 0.62
C ASN A 130 -21.31 9.12 -0.17
N GLY A 131 -22.16 8.72 -1.13
CA GLY A 131 -23.20 9.58 -1.70
C GLY A 131 -22.76 10.48 -2.86
N LEU A 132 -21.76 10.05 -3.66
CA LEU A 132 -21.36 10.75 -4.90
C LEU A 132 -22.51 10.90 -5.90
N GLY A 133 -23.45 9.95 -5.93
CA GLY A 133 -24.62 10.01 -6.83
C GLY A 133 -24.22 10.00 -8.31
N SER A 134 -24.68 11.00 -9.07
CA SER A 134 -24.36 11.18 -10.50
C SER A 134 -23.03 11.89 -10.76
N GLY A 135 -22.23 12.13 -9.72
CA GLY A 135 -20.88 12.68 -9.85
C GLY A 135 -19.92 11.72 -10.56
N THR A 136 -18.81 12.26 -11.04
CA THR A 136 -17.73 11.48 -11.67
C THR A 136 -16.58 11.31 -10.69
N ILE A 137 -15.85 10.20 -10.79
CA ILE A 137 -14.65 9.92 -10.00
C ILE A 137 -13.47 9.64 -10.94
N VAL A 138 -12.29 10.14 -10.58
CA VAL A 138 -11.00 9.81 -11.19
C VAL A 138 -10.06 9.35 -10.07
N VAL A 139 -9.40 8.21 -10.27
CA VAL A 139 -8.49 7.60 -9.29
C VAL A 139 -7.11 7.42 -9.92
N ASN A 140 -6.08 7.96 -9.28
CA ASN A 140 -4.69 7.89 -9.75
C ASN A 140 -3.77 7.23 -8.71
N THR A 141 -2.93 6.31 -9.19
CA THR A 141 -1.91 5.62 -8.40
C THR A 141 -0.62 5.49 -9.24
N PRO A 142 0.44 6.26 -8.96
CA PRO A 142 0.54 7.36 -7.98
C PRO A 142 -0.30 8.61 -8.37
N PRO A 143 -0.40 9.63 -7.50
CA PRO A 143 -1.08 10.90 -7.80
C PRO A 143 -0.57 11.54 -9.10
N ALA A 144 -1.48 12.14 -9.87
CA ALA A 144 -1.13 12.78 -11.15
C ALA A 144 -0.52 14.18 -10.98
N SER A 145 -0.76 14.84 -9.85
CA SER A 145 -0.27 16.18 -9.55
C SER A 145 -0.01 16.39 -8.06
N GLY A 146 0.61 17.52 -7.69
CA GLY A 146 0.89 17.87 -6.31
C GLY A 146 2.22 17.31 -5.76
N PRO A 147 2.47 17.46 -4.44
CA PRO A 147 3.74 17.08 -3.82
C PRO A 147 3.96 15.57 -3.71
N ASN A 148 2.91 14.75 -3.89
CA ASN A 148 2.94 13.31 -3.68
C ASN A 148 3.02 12.46 -4.97
N THR A 149 3.33 13.05 -6.13
CA THR A 149 3.40 12.37 -7.44
C THR A 149 4.43 11.23 -7.52
N ALA A 150 5.49 11.30 -6.72
CA ALA A 150 6.54 10.27 -6.65
C ALA A 150 6.32 9.26 -5.50
N ASN A 151 5.31 9.48 -4.66
CA ASN A 151 5.08 8.67 -3.46
C ASN A 151 4.09 7.53 -3.74
N LYS A 152 4.18 6.47 -2.91
CA LYS A 152 3.14 5.42 -2.89
C LYS A 152 1.89 6.00 -2.24
N ALA A 153 0.98 6.53 -3.07
CA ALA A 153 -0.26 7.17 -2.64
C ALA A 153 -1.39 6.94 -3.64
N VAL A 154 -2.63 7.12 -3.17
CA VAL A 154 -3.85 7.11 -3.98
C VAL A 154 -4.46 8.49 -3.99
N GLU A 155 -4.61 9.07 -5.18
CA GLU A 155 -5.33 10.32 -5.40
C GLU A 155 -6.72 10.01 -5.92
N VAL A 156 -7.73 10.65 -5.33
CA VAL A 156 -9.11 10.61 -5.80
C VAL A 156 -9.59 12.02 -6.05
N ILE A 157 -10.14 12.25 -7.24
CA ILE A 157 -10.79 13.49 -7.63
C ILE A 157 -12.25 13.17 -7.94
N VAL A 158 -13.16 13.79 -7.21
CA VAL A 158 -14.60 13.68 -7.44
C VAL A 158 -15.15 15.00 -7.97
N ASN A 159 -16.06 14.92 -8.93
CA ASN A 159 -16.73 16.10 -9.47
C ASN A 159 -18.25 15.90 -9.43
N GLN A 160 -18.98 16.96 -9.10
CA GLN A 160 -20.43 16.99 -9.18
C GLN A 160 -20.91 18.35 -9.71
N ASN A 161 -21.96 18.33 -10.52
CA ASN A 161 -22.61 19.54 -11.00
C ASN A 161 -23.89 19.77 -10.20
N LEU A 162 -23.92 20.84 -9.39
CA LEU A 162 -25.07 21.21 -8.58
C LEU A 162 -26.01 22.13 -9.35
N ASP A 163 -27.30 21.91 -9.17
CA ASP A 163 -28.33 22.79 -9.72
C ASP A 163 -28.38 24.11 -8.94
N ARG A 164 -28.69 25.20 -9.65
CA ARG A 164 -28.93 26.51 -9.03
C ARG A 164 -30.38 26.62 -8.58
N MET A 165 -30.57 27.19 -7.40
CA MET A 165 -31.86 27.56 -6.84
C MET A 165 -32.15 29.04 -7.18
N PHE A 166 -31.89 29.96 -6.27
CA PHE A 166 -32.23 31.38 -6.44
C PHE A 166 -31.39 32.08 -7.52
N THR A 167 -30.12 31.69 -7.68
CA THR A 167 -29.25 32.27 -8.71
C THR A 167 -29.56 31.82 -10.13
N SER A 168 -30.46 30.85 -10.32
CA SER A 168 -30.96 30.45 -11.64
C SER A 168 -31.61 31.59 -12.42
N LEU A 169 -32.13 32.60 -11.70
CA LEU A 169 -32.68 33.83 -12.26
C LEU A 169 -31.66 34.68 -13.04
N PHE A 170 -30.36 34.55 -12.69
CA PHE A 170 -29.28 35.34 -13.31
C PHE A 170 -28.46 34.52 -14.30
N THR A 171 -28.31 33.21 -14.05
CA THR A 171 -27.55 32.31 -14.91
C THR A 171 -28.08 30.88 -14.80
N GLN A 172 -28.19 30.18 -15.92
CA GLN A 172 -28.76 28.83 -15.97
C GLN A 172 -27.70 27.72 -15.92
N GLY A 173 -26.41 28.05 -15.96
CA GLY A 173 -25.34 27.05 -15.88
C GLY A 173 -25.28 26.39 -14.51
N LYS A 174 -25.10 25.07 -14.45
CA LYS A 174 -24.86 24.35 -13.18
C LYS A 174 -23.58 24.84 -12.51
N VAL A 175 -23.47 24.64 -11.20
CA VAL A 175 -22.26 24.96 -10.43
C VAL A 175 -21.38 23.72 -10.38
N PRO A 176 -20.21 23.72 -11.04
CA PRO A 176 -19.27 22.61 -10.94
C PRO A 176 -18.56 22.66 -9.59
N GLU A 177 -18.68 21.60 -8.82
CA GLU A 177 -17.96 21.38 -7.57
C GLU A 177 -16.97 20.23 -7.76
N GLN A 178 -15.76 20.40 -7.23
CA GLN A 178 -14.71 19.39 -7.26
C GLN A 178 -14.11 19.26 -5.85
N ALA A 179 -13.86 18.02 -5.44
CA ALA A 179 -13.04 17.72 -4.29
C ALA A 179 -11.92 16.76 -4.69
N ARG A 180 -10.77 16.92 -4.02
CA ARG A 180 -9.58 16.11 -4.25
C ARG A 180 -9.02 15.66 -2.90
N ALA A 181 -8.68 14.39 -2.81
CA ALA A 181 -8.04 13.81 -1.64
C ALA A 181 -6.86 12.91 -2.04
N VAL A 182 -5.82 12.89 -1.21
CA VAL A 182 -4.65 12.02 -1.37
C VAL A 182 -4.40 11.23 -0.10
N ALA A 183 -4.45 9.91 -0.23
CA ALA A 183 -4.08 8.97 0.82
C ALA A 183 -2.65 8.48 0.61
N LEU A 184 -1.73 8.95 1.46
CA LEU A 184 -0.33 8.53 1.46
C LEU A 184 -0.16 7.22 2.24
N ILE A 185 0.60 6.28 1.66
CA ILE A 185 0.93 5.00 2.30
C ILE A 185 2.37 5.06 2.79
N THR A 186 2.58 4.84 4.09
CA THR A 186 3.93 4.78 4.68
C THR A 186 4.19 3.42 5.32
N ASN A 187 5.43 2.94 5.20
CA ASN A 187 5.84 1.69 5.84
C ASN A 187 6.20 1.98 7.30
N ALA A 188 5.33 1.56 8.22
CA ALA A 188 5.54 1.71 9.66
C ALA A 188 6.51 0.66 10.22
N SER A 189 6.63 -0.50 9.58
CA SER A 189 7.65 -1.50 9.93
C SER A 189 8.09 -2.34 8.73
N LYS A 190 9.17 -3.11 8.92
CA LYS A 190 9.77 -3.96 7.90
C LYS A 190 9.74 -5.42 8.35
N ALA A 191 9.48 -6.35 7.44
CA ALA A 191 9.58 -7.78 7.66
C ALA A 191 10.95 -8.30 7.20
N CYS A 192 11.48 -9.30 7.90
CA CYS A 192 12.50 -10.18 7.34
C CYS A 192 11.89 -11.49 6.85
N VAL A 193 10.70 -11.81 7.34
CA VAL A 193 9.97 -13.02 7.04
C VAL A 193 8.56 -12.62 6.63
N LEU A 194 8.15 -13.02 5.42
CA LEU A 194 6.80 -12.79 4.91
C LEU A 194 6.26 -14.08 4.26
N ALA A 195 5.24 -14.66 4.88
CA ALA A 195 4.45 -15.73 4.27
C ALA A 195 3.30 -15.11 3.45
N LEU A 196 3.26 -15.39 2.15
CA LEU A 196 2.37 -14.75 1.18
C LEU A 196 1.01 -15.43 1.05
N ASP A 197 0.87 -16.70 1.44
CA ASP A 197 -0.38 -17.45 1.28
C ASP A 197 -1.53 -16.77 2.06
N PRO A 198 -2.67 -16.45 1.40
CA PRO A 198 -3.76 -15.71 2.02
C PRO A 198 -4.65 -16.56 2.94
N SER A 199 -4.52 -17.89 2.94
CA SER A 199 -5.46 -18.78 3.62
C SER A 199 -4.84 -20.00 4.32
N ALA A 200 -3.55 -20.27 4.09
CA ALA A 200 -2.89 -21.44 4.67
C ALA A 200 -2.89 -21.40 6.19
N SER A 201 -3.33 -22.50 6.80
CA SER A 201 -3.03 -22.79 8.20
C SER A 201 -1.52 -22.91 8.37
N LYS A 202 -0.96 -22.33 9.44
CA LYS A 202 0.48 -22.35 9.73
C LYS A 202 1.32 -21.80 8.57
N ALA A 203 0.84 -20.74 7.93
CA ALA A 203 1.53 -20.07 6.83
C ALA A 203 2.98 -19.70 7.21
N ALA A 204 3.23 -19.32 8.46
CA ALA A 204 4.56 -19.25 9.04
C ALA A 204 4.61 -20.09 10.33
N LEU A 205 5.34 -21.21 10.26
CA LEU A 205 5.47 -22.19 11.33
C LEU A 205 6.87 -22.18 11.91
N PHE A 206 6.99 -22.00 13.22
CA PHE A 206 8.21 -22.19 14.00
C PHE A 206 8.00 -23.41 14.91
N SER A 207 8.80 -24.45 14.74
CA SER A 207 8.57 -25.76 15.37
C SER A 207 9.88 -26.46 15.72
N GLY A 208 9.80 -27.54 16.52
CA GLY A 208 10.99 -28.25 16.99
C GLY A 208 11.69 -27.50 18.12
N ASN A 209 13.02 -27.42 18.09
CA ASN A 209 13.85 -26.68 19.06
C ASN A 209 14.60 -25.53 18.37
N THR A 210 13.95 -24.85 17.42
CA THR A 210 14.57 -23.74 16.69
C THR A 210 14.61 -22.46 17.50
N SER A 211 15.74 -21.76 17.49
CA SER A 211 15.91 -20.41 18.04
C SER A 211 16.05 -19.41 16.89
N VAL A 212 15.04 -18.57 16.68
CA VAL A 212 15.04 -17.56 15.61
C VAL A 212 15.10 -16.16 16.22
N LYS A 213 16.19 -15.44 15.94
CA LYS A 213 16.40 -14.05 16.34
C LYS A 213 16.47 -13.17 15.10
N LEU A 214 15.49 -12.28 14.97
CA LEU A 214 15.40 -11.25 13.95
C LEU A 214 15.63 -9.90 14.64
N THR A 215 16.58 -9.11 14.14
CA THR A 215 16.96 -7.81 14.70
C THR A 215 16.59 -6.72 13.72
N GLY A 216 15.76 -5.76 14.14
CA GLY A 216 15.35 -4.62 13.31
C GLY A 216 14.29 -4.97 12.25
N CYS A 217 13.59 -6.10 12.43
CA CYS A 217 12.53 -6.53 11.53
C CYS A 217 11.52 -7.50 12.19
N SER A 218 10.37 -7.62 11.54
CA SER A 218 9.22 -8.40 12.00
C SER A 218 9.04 -9.70 11.22
N VAL A 219 8.21 -10.59 11.77
CA VAL A 219 7.61 -11.72 11.06
C VAL A 219 6.20 -11.33 10.64
N MET A 220 5.85 -11.59 9.37
CA MET A 220 4.51 -11.36 8.85
C MET A 220 3.93 -12.58 8.14
N ALA A 221 2.63 -12.84 8.32
CA ALA A 221 1.87 -13.77 7.51
C ALA A 221 0.59 -13.14 6.96
N ASN A 222 0.36 -13.32 5.66
CA ASN A 222 -0.83 -12.83 4.96
C ASN A 222 -2.06 -13.73 5.15
N SER A 223 -1.90 -14.91 5.77
CA SER A 223 -2.99 -15.85 5.94
C SER A 223 -4.02 -15.37 6.95
N ILE A 224 -5.30 -15.48 6.61
CA ILE A 224 -6.44 -15.19 7.49
C ILE A 224 -6.78 -16.34 8.45
N ALA A 225 -6.07 -17.46 8.40
CA ALA A 225 -6.30 -18.60 9.28
C ALA A 225 -6.08 -18.23 10.76
N SER A 226 -6.81 -18.88 11.67
CA SER A 226 -6.68 -18.65 13.11
C SER A 226 -5.29 -19.00 13.67
N ASP A 227 -4.55 -19.88 12.98
CA ASP A 227 -3.17 -20.28 13.31
C ASP A 227 -2.18 -19.93 12.19
N ALA A 228 -2.43 -18.84 11.45
CA ALA A 228 -1.59 -18.37 10.35
C ALA A 228 -0.11 -18.24 10.73
N LEU A 229 0.16 -17.71 11.91
CA LEU A 229 1.48 -17.75 12.55
C LEU A 229 1.43 -18.70 13.73
N LYS A 230 2.23 -19.76 13.69
CA LYS A 230 2.26 -20.76 14.74
C LYS A 230 3.66 -20.97 15.29
N LEU A 231 3.80 -20.93 16.61
CA LEU A 231 5.01 -21.29 17.32
C LEU A 231 4.69 -22.48 18.24
N GLN A 232 5.39 -23.59 18.05
CA GLN A 232 5.15 -24.85 18.77
C GLN A 232 6.46 -25.58 19.12
N GLY A 233 6.37 -26.63 19.94
CA GLY A 233 7.55 -27.38 20.41
C GLY A 233 8.31 -26.60 21.48
N SER A 234 9.63 -26.57 21.40
CA SER A 234 10.51 -25.74 22.25
C SER A 234 11.16 -24.61 21.45
N ALA A 235 10.53 -24.19 20.35
CA ALA A 235 11.02 -23.09 19.53
C ALA A 235 10.96 -21.75 20.29
N THR A 236 11.94 -20.88 20.06
CA THR A 236 11.98 -19.51 20.57
C THR A 236 12.04 -18.53 19.41
N LEU A 237 11.32 -17.41 19.54
CA LEU A 237 11.27 -16.35 18.54
C LEU A 237 11.53 -14.98 19.18
N LYS A 238 12.52 -14.28 18.65
CA LYS A 238 12.78 -12.87 18.92
C LYS A 238 12.66 -12.08 17.62
N ALA A 239 11.84 -11.04 17.60
CA ALA A 239 11.64 -10.16 16.44
C ALA A 239 11.21 -8.77 16.92
N ASP A 240 11.15 -7.77 16.04
CA ASP A 240 10.57 -6.48 16.41
C ASP A 240 9.07 -6.64 16.70
N CYS A 241 8.37 -7.31 15.78
CA CYS A 241 6.97 -7.70 15.92
C CYS A 241 6.62 -9.03 15.25
N VAL A 242 5.47 -9.56 15.64
CA VAL A 242 4.77 -10.67 14.99
C VAL A 242 3.44 -10.13 14.47
N ILE A 243 3.23 -10.20 13.16
CA ILE A 243 2.10 -9.57 12.46
C ILE A 243 1.37 -10.62 11.62
N SER A 244 0.05 -10.72 11.75
CA SER A 244 -0.78 -11.69 11.04
C SER A 244 -2.03 -11.03 10.49
N ALA A 245 -2.43 -11.37 9.26
CA ALA A 245 -3.77 -11.05 8.76
C ALA A 245 -4.86 -11.87 9.48
N GLY A 246 -4.52 -13.06 9.94
CA GLY A 246 -5.39 -13.95 10.70
C GLY A 246 -5.07 -13.93 12.19
N GLY A 247 -4.93 -15.12 12.77
CA GLY A 247 -4.53 -15.32 14.15
C GLY A 247 -3.06 -15.67 14.32
N VAL A 248 -2.64 -15.71 15.59
CA VAL A 248 -1.30 -16.10 16.04
C VAL A 248 -1.47 -17.09 17.19
N ASP A 249 -0.85 -18.27 17.08
CA ASP A 249 -0.87 -19.33 18.08
C ASP A 249 0.55 -19.57 18.62
N LEU A 250 0.80 -19.15 19.86
CA LEU A 250 2.11 -19.21 20.50
C LEU A 250 2.09 -20.20 21.67
N SER A 251 2.65 -21.39 21.49
CA SER A 251 2.79 -22.38 22.57
C SER A 251 3.86 -22.00 23.60
N ASN A 252 4.78 -21.09 23.26
CA ASN A 252 5.82 -20.56 24.15
C ASN A 252 5.88 -19.03 24.04
N PRO A 253 6.38 -18.31 25.06
CA PRO A 253 6.54 -16.86 25.00
C PRO A 253 7.52 -16.44 23.89
N VAL A 254 7.21 -15.31 23.25
CA VAL A 254 8.07 -14.64 22.26
C VAL A 254 8.68 -13.38 22.86
N THR A 255 9.85 -12.99 22.36
CA THR A 255 10.48 -11.72 22.74
C THR A 255 10.28 -10.70 21.63
N THR A 256 9.38 -9.73 21.82
CA THR A 256 9.09 -8.68 20.84
C THR A 256 9.39 -7.29 21.38
N ILE A 257 9.63 -6.34 20.47
CA ILE A 257 9.69 -4.92 20.82
C ILE A 257 8.27 -4.35 20.95
N CYS A 258 7.33 -4.76 20.08
CA CYS A 258 5.94 -4.37 20.30
C CYS A 258 5.32 -5.06 21.51
N PRO A 259 4.33 -4.41 22.16
CA PRO A 259 3.69 -4.92 23.37
C PRO A 259 2.96 -6.25 23.19
N ALA A 260 2.43 -6.52 21.99
CA ALA A 260 1.68 -7.72 21.66
C ALA A 260 1.74 -8.03 20.15
N PRO A 261 1.51 -9.28 19.73
CA PRO A 261 1.31 -9.62 18.33
C PRO A 261 0.16 -8.82 17.71
N ILE A 262 0.33 -8.36 16.47
CA ILE A 262 -0.69 -7.63 15.71
C ILE A 262 -1.45 -8.63 14.85
N THR A 263 -2.72 -8.88 15.17
CA THR A 263 -3.62 -9.72 14.37
C THR A 263 -4.57 -8.86 13.54
N GLN A 264 -5.26 -9.48 12.58
CA GLN A 264 -6.20 -8.77 11.69
C GLN A 264 -5.55 -7.60 10.94
N ALA A 265 -4.24 -7.71 10.71
CA ALA A 265 -3.51 -6.75 9.88
C ALA A 265 -3.94 -6.89 8.43
N LEU A 266 -3.79 -5.83 7.64
CA LEU A 266 -3.93 -5.94 6.20
C LEU A 266 -2.81 -6.86 5.66
N PRO A 267 -3.11 -7.77 4.72
CA PRO A 267 -2.08 -8.52 4.01
C PRO A 267 -1.07 -7.57 3.35
N ALA A 268 0.20 -7.93 3.37
CA ALA A 268 1.24 -7.20 2.65
C ALA A 268 1.31 -7.66 1.21
N ALA A 269 1.40 -6.69 0.28
CA ALA A 269 1.75 -6.97 -1.11
C ALA A 269 3.09 -7.73 -1.22
N ASP A 270 3.21 -8.59 -2.23
CA ASP A 270 4.47 -9.27 -2.53
C ASP A 270 5.56 -8.24 -2.94
N PRO A 271 6.64 -8.09 -2.15
CA PRO A 271 7.67 -7.09 -2.38
C PRO A 271 8.47 -7.31 -3.67
N PHE A 272 8.44 -8.52 -4.24
CA PHE A 272 9.16 -8.92 -5.45
C PHE A 272 8.23 -9.18 -6.65
N ALA A 273 6.93 -8.85 -6.55
CA ALA A 273 5.97 -9.01 -7.64
C ALA A 273 6.34 -8.25 -8.93
N GLY A 274 7.17 -7.21 -8.85
CA GLY A 274 7.68 -6.49 -10.03
C GLY A 274 8.96 -7.06 -10.65
N LEU A 275 9.59 -8.07 -10.03
CA LEU A 275 10.90 -8.58 -10.45
C LEU A 275 10.76 -9.47 -11.70
N PRO A 276 11.35 -9.11 -12.85
CA PRO A 276 11.20 -9.90 -14.08
C PRO A 276 11.85 -11.28 -13.95
N SER A 277 11.20 -12.33 -14.43
CA SER A 277 11.77 -13.67 -14.46
C SER A 277 12.96 -13.71 -15.44
N PRO A 278 14.14 -14.22 -15.04
CA PRO A 278 15.26 -14.40 -15.96
C PRO A 278 14.90 -15.26 -17.17
N ALA A 279 15.30 -14.84 -18.36
CA ALA A 279 15.14 -15.63 -19.57
C ALA A 279 16.19 -16.74 -19.64
N ALA A 280 15.77 -17.94 -20.06
CA ALA A 280 16.71 -19.01 -20.40
C ALA A 280 17.56 -18.64 -21.61
N SER A 281 18.82 -19.04 -21.58
CA SER A 281 19.83 -18.84 -22.62
C SER A 281 20.32 -20.19 -23.16
N ASN A 282 20.77 -20.20 -24.41
CA ASN A 282 21.39 -21.34 -25.05
C ASN A 282 22.85 -20.98 -25.45
N PRO A 283 23.79 -21.95 -25.45
CA PRO A 283 23.60 -23.35 -25.07
C PRO A 283 23.47 -23.55 -23.54
N CYS A 284 22.88 -24.68 -23.15
CA CYS A 284 22.82 -25.11 -21.76
C CYS A 284 24.24 -25.37 -21.19
N GLN A 285 24.43 -25.02 -19.93
CA GLN A 285 25.64 -25.26 -19.15
C GLN A 285 25.55 -26.62 -18.43
N ASN A 286 26.72 -27.18 -18.12
CA ASN A 286 26.86 -28.40 -17.32
C ASN A 286 27.41 -28.07 -15.93
N ASP A 287 27.02 -28.87 -14.93
CA ASP A 287 27.37 -28.68 -13.51
C ASP A 287 28.61 -29.48 -13.05
N ASN A 288 29.25 -30.23 -13.95
CA ASN A 288 30.39 -31.11 -13.65
C ASN A 288 31.76 -30.38 -13.53
N GLN A 289 31.77 -29.13 -13.10
CA GLN A 289 33.00 -28.33 -12.98
C GLN A 289 33.17 -27.79 -11.55
N ALA A 290 34.42 -27.61 -11.13
CA ALA A 290 34.74 -26.99 -9.84
C ALA A 290 34.41 -25.49 -9.82
N THR A 291 34.36 -24.83 -10.98
CA THR A 291 33.89 -23.45 -11.10
C THR A 291 32.81 -23.39 -12.16
N LEU A 292 31.64 -22.89 -11.78
CA LEU A 292 30.47 -22.80 -12.63
C LEU A 292 30.24 -21.35 -13.04
N SER A 293 30.08 -21.10 -14.33
CA SER A 293 29.74 -19.78 -14.86
C SER A 293 28.23 -19.55 -14.83
N ALA A 294 27.82 -18.29 -14.75
CA ALA A 294 26.42 -17.92 -14.88
C ALA A 294 25.85 -18.36 -16.25
N GLY A 295 24.56 -18.69 -16.30
CA GLY A 295 23.91 -19.23 -17.49
C GLY A 295 22.76 -20.17 -17.16
N THR A 296 22.34 -20.95 -18.15
CA THR A 296 21.17 -21.82 -18.03
C THR A 296 21.58 -23.28 -17.84
N TYR A 297 21.02 -23.92 -16.82
CA TYR A 297 21.25 -25.32 -16.47
C TYR A 297 19.95 -26.10 -16.73
N CYS A 298 19.87 -26.69 -17.92
CA CYS A 298 18.62 -27.23 -18.47
C CYS A 298 18.19 -28.59 -17.87
N SER A 299 19.07 -29.24 -17.10
CA SER A 299 18.80 -30.54 -16.46
C SER A 299 18.84 -30.46 -14.93
N GLY A 300 18.63 -29.26 -14.39
CA GLY A 300 18.90 -28.97 -12.98
C GLY A 300 20.40 -28.87 -12.69
N MET A 301 20.74 -28.93 -11.40
CA MET A 301 22.11 -28.87 -10.90
C MET A 301 22.24 -29.80 -9.70
N THR A 302 23.24 -30.68 -9.70
CA THR A 302 23.62 -31.53 -8.56
C THR A 302 25.05 -31.22 -8.15
N LEU A 303 25.21 -30.32 -7.19
CA LEU A 303 26.51 -29.86 -6.73
C LEU A 303 27.11 -30.81 -5.69
N LYS A 304 28.37 -31.20 -5.90
CA LYS A 304 29.14 -32.14 -5.08
C LYS A 304 30.59 -31.67 -4.96
N GLY A 305 31.22 -31.94 -3.82
CA GLY A 305 32.58 -31.46 -3.54
C GLY A 305 32.66 -29.94 -3.42
N ASN A 306 33.80 -29.36 -3.81
CA ASN A 306 34.03 -27.93 -3.75
C ASN A 306 33.62 -27.28 -5.08
N VAL A 307 32.63 -26.41 -5.06
CA VAL A 307 32.14 -25.70 -6.26
C VAL A 307 32.10 -24.20 -6.01
N THR A 308 32.67 -23.43 -6.94
CA THR A 308 32.61 -21.97 -6.93
C THR A 308 31.64 -21.48 -8.01
N LEU A 309 30.69 -20.63 -7.64
CA LEU A 309 29.81 -19.94 -8.58
C LEU A 309 30.40 -18.58 -8.91
N SER A 310 30.70 -18.34 -10.18
CA SER A 310 31.06 -17.00 -10.67
C SER A 310 29.87 -16.04 -10.57
N PRO A 311 30.09 -14.72 -10.39
CA PRO A 311 28.99 -13.77 -10.30
C PRO A 311 28.06 -13.82 -11.53
N GLY A 312 26.75 -13.69 -11.30
CA GLY A 312 25.74 -13.63 -12.36
C GLY A 312 24.46 -14.40 -12.06
N VAL A 313 23.62 -14.55 -13.09
CA VAL A 313 22.30 -15.18 -12.98
C VAL A 313 22.37 -16.63 -13.47
N TYR A 314 21.92 -17.55 -12.61
CA TYR A 314 21.83 -18.98 -12.87
C TYR A 314 20.36 -19.35 -13.09
N VAL A 315 20.01 -19.75 -14.31
CA VAL A 315 18.64 -20.20 -14.66
C VAL A 315 18.60 -21.72 -14.59
N VAL A 316 17.96 -22.27 -13.57
CA VAL A 316 17.92 -23.71 -13.32
C VAL A 316 16.57 -24.26 -13.78
N GLN A 317 16.57 -25.10 -14.82
CA GLN A 317 15.38 -25.81 -15.31
C GLN A 317 15.46 -27.26 -14.83
N GLY A 318 14.90 -27.52 -13.65
CA GLY A 318 15.10 -28.76 -12.90
C GLY A 318 15.57 -28.46 -11.48
N ASN A 319 15.67 -29.49 -10.65
CA ASN A 319 15.98 -29.27 -9.23
C ASN A 319 17.44 -28.89 -9.03
N LEU A 320 17.68 -28.00 -8.05
CA LEU A 320 19.01 -27.72 -7.52
C LEU A 320 19.21 -28.57 -6.26
N LYS A 321 20.13 -29.51 -6.32
CA LYS A 321 20.53 -30.36 -5.21
C LYS A 321 21.96 -30.06 -4.81
N ILE A 322 22.18 -29.74 -3.54
CA ILE A 322 23.52 -29.63 -2.95
C ILE A 322 23.71 -30.84 -2.04
N ASN A 323 24.66 -31.71 -2.38
CA ASN A 323 24.91 -32.94 -1.64
C ASN A 323 25.56 -32.66 -0.28
N ALA A 324 25.41 -33.59 0.65
CA ALA A 324 26.12 -33.56 1.92
C ALA A 324 27.64 -33.47 1.67
N ASN A 325 28.35 -32.72 2.52
CA ASN A 325 29.79 -32.47 2.44
C ASN A 325 30.23 -31.66 1.20
N ALA A 326 29.31 -31.09 0.43
CA ALA A 326 29.67 -30.13 -0.60
C ALA A 326 29.99 -28.77 0.03
N ALA A 327 30.99 -28.07 -0.50
CA ALA A 327 31.34 -26.71 -0.12
C ALA A 327 31.10 -25.79 -1.33
N ILE A 328 30.07 -24.94 -1.24
CA ILE A 328 29.65 -24.07 -2.33
C ILE A 328 29.95 -22.63 -1.94
N ILE A 329 30.69 -21.92 -2.78
CA ILE A 329 31.05 -20.51 -2.55
C ILE A 329 30.65 -19.68 -3.77
N GLY A 330 30.05 -18.52 -3.57
CA GLY A 330 29.67 -17.62 -4.65
C GLY A 330 29.35 -16.23 -4.15
N SER A 331 29.74 -15.20 -4.89
CA SER A 331 29.44 -13.81 -4.56
C SER A 331 28.81 -13.11 -5.75
N GLY A 332 27.75 -12.35 -5.50
CA GLY A 332 27.01 -11.66 -6.56
C GLY A 332 26.23 -12.60 -7.47
N VAL A 333 25.60 -13.63 -6.89
CA VAL A 333 24.86 -14.64 -7.64
C VAL A 333 23.35 -14.55 -7.39
N THR A 334 22.57 -14.78 -8.43
CA THR A 334 21.12 -14.99 -8.32
C THR A 334 20.79 -16.34 -8.94
N ILE A 335 20.17 -17.22 -8.17
CA ILE A 335 19.77 -18.55 -8.61
C ILE A 335 18.25 -18.54 -8.81
N PHE A 336 17.83 -18.63 -10.07
CA PHE A 336 16.44 -18.69 -10.46
C PHE A 336 16.01 -20.13 -10.74
N MET A 337 14.96 -20.57 -10.05
CA MET A 337 14.36 -21.89 -10.20
C MET A 337 13.17 -21.79 -11.13
N SER A 338 13.30 -22.28 -12.36
CA SER A 338 12.27 -22.19 -13.40
C SER A 338 11.09 -23.12 -13.14
N GLY A 339 9.87 -22.65 -13.38
CA GLY A 339 8.65 -23.42 -13.16
C GLY A 339 8.50 -23.90 -11.70
N SER A 340 8.26 -25.20 -11.51
CA SER A 340 8.08 -25.81 -10.18
C SER A 340 9.37 -26.43 -9.62
N SER A 341 10.53 -26.05 -10.16
CA SER A 341 11.82 -26.56 -9.72
C SER A 341 12.10 -26.21 -8.26
N THR A 342 12.75 -27.11 -7.52
CA THR A 342 12.99 -26.94 -6.09
C THR A 342 14.47 -26.90 -5.73
N VAL A 343 14.77 -26.32 -4.57
CA VAL A 343 16.10 -26.34 -3.96
C VAL A 343 16.13 -27.38 -2.85
N SER A 344 17.19 -28.18 -2.79
CA SER A 344 17.44 -29.13 -1.71
C SER A 344 18.91 -29.07 -1.30
N ILE A 345 19.17 -28.47 -0.14
CA ILE A 345 20.48 -28.48 0.51
C ILE A 345 20.45 -29.56 1.59
N ASN A 346 21.47 -30.42 1.67
CA ASN A 346 21.55 -31.48 2.69
C ASN A 346 22.38 -31.03 3.90
N GLY A 347 22.03 -31.51 5.11
CA GLY A 347 22.49 -30.96 6.41
C GLY A 347 23.98 -30.96 6.75
N ASN A 348 24.86 -31.51 5.91
CA ASN A 348 26.32 -31.41 6.04
C ASN A 348 26.98 -30.60 4.91
N ALA A 349 26.21 -29.92 4.07
CA ALA A 349 26.76 -28.99 3.10
C ALA A 349 27.14 -27.67 3.77
N SER A 350 28.26 -27.07 3.35
CA SER A 350 28.63 -25.69 3.67
C SER A 350 28.35 -24.83 2.45
N VAL A 351 27.44 -23.86 2.57
CA VAL A 351 27.01 -23.03 1.43
C VAL A 351 27.18 -21.57 1.79
N GLN A 352 28.09 -20.87 1.11
CA GLN A 352 28.37 -19.45 1.30
C GLN A 352 28.05 -18.69 0.01
N LEU A 353 26.86 -18.11 -0.05
CA LEU A 353 26.36 -17.42 -1.24
C LEU A 353 25.87 -16.02 -0.88
N SER A 354 26.21 -15.02 -1.70
CA SER A 354 25.66 -13.66 -1.59
C SER A 354 24.99 -13.20 -2.89
N ALA A 355 23.85 -12.54 -2.73
CA ALA A 355 23.15 -11.86 -3.81
C ALA A 355 23.99 -10.71 -4.40
N PRO A 356 23.75 -10.31 -5.66
CA PRO A 356 24.36 -9.11 -6.22
C PRO A 356 23.94 -7.85 -5.45
N ALA A 357 24.85 -6.88 -5.32
CA ALA A 357 24.60 -5.61 -4.64
C ALA A 357 24.04 -4.51 -5.57
N SER A 358 23.92 -4.79 -6.88
CA SER A 358 23.36 -3.88 -7.88
C SER A 358 22.76 -4.65 -9.05
N GLY A 359 22.08 -3.94 -9.96
CA GLY A 359 21.40 -4.53 -11.12
C GLY A 359 19.98 -5.01 -10.82
N THR A 360 19.33 -5.61 -11.82
CA THR A 360 17.91 -6.02 -11.76
C THR A 360 17.59 -6.94 -10.59
N TYR A 361 18.50 -7.85 -10.25
CA TYR A 361 18.33 -8.86 -9.19
C TYR A 361 19.04 -8.49 -7.89
N SER A 362 19.38 -7.20 -7.71
CA SER A 362 20.06 -6.72 -6.51
C SER A 362 19.33 -7.18 -5.23
N GLY A 363 20.06 -7.83 -4.34
CA GLY A 363 19.54 -8.36 -3.08
C GLY A 363 18.72 -9.65 -3.20
N VAL A 364 18.58 -10.27 -4.38
CA VAL A 364 17.83 -11.53 -4.55
C VAL A 364 18.81 -12.67 -4.80
N LEU A 365 18.89 -13.61 -3.85
CA LEU A 365 19.79 -14.76 -3.92
C LEU A 365 19.10 -15.97 -4.56
N PHE A 366 17.91 -16.32 -4.08
CA PHE A 366 17.09 -17.37 -4.68
C PHE A 366 15.76 -16.80 -5.15
N TYR A 367 15.36 -17.16 -6.36
CA TYR A 367 14.11 -16.74 -6.97
C TYR A 367 13.39 -17.95 -7.58
N GLY A 368 12.31 -18.41 -6.94
CA GLY A 368 11.38 -19.38 -7.50
C GLY A 368 10.39 -18.73 -8.46
N ASP A 369 10.13 -19.39 -9.59
CA ASP A 369 9.22 -18.90 -10.61
C ASP A 369 7.79 -18.66 -10.08
N ARG A 370 7.24 -17.49 -10.43
CA ARG A 370 5.90 -17.07 -10.03
C ARG A 370 4.80 -17.85 -10.75
N THR A 371 5.12 -18.44 -11.90
CA THR A 371 4.19 -19.27 -12.67
C THR A 371 4.29 -20.75 -12.32
N GLY A 372 5.16 -21.13 -11.37
CA GLY A 372 5.26 -22.49 -10.86
C GLY A 372 4.03 -22.94 -10.07
N ASN A 373 3.93 -24.25 -9.84
CA ASN A 373 2.95 -24.86 -8.96
C ASN A 373 3.49 -24.95 -7.52
N SER A 374 2.60 -25.30 -6.60
CA SER A 374 2.97 -25.60 -5.22
C SER A 374 4.02 -26.71 -5.14
N ALA A 375 5.13 -26.41 -4.49
CA ALA A 375 6.21 -27.34 -4.19
C ALA A 375 6.88 -26.95 -2.85
N SER A 376 7.92 -27.68 -2.45
CA SER A 376 8.65 -27.40 -1.22
C SER A 376 10.15 -27.39 -1.49
N SER A 377 10.81 -26.30 -1.10
CA SER A 377 12.26 -26.11 -1.20
C SER A 377 12.86 -26.15 0.21
N THR A 378 13.90 -26.98 0.37
CA THR A 378 14.53 -27.28 1.65
C THR A 378 15.92 -26.68 1.72
N PHE A 379 16.12 -25.84 2.72
CA PHE A 379 17.40 -25.25 3.08
C PHE A 379 17.84 -25.91 4.39
N ASN A 380 18.78 -26.86 4.27
CA ASN A 380 19.39 -27.55 5.40
C ASN A 380 20.92 -27.50 5.26
N GLY A 381 21.61 -26.83 6.17
CA GLY A 381 23.05 -26.61 6.14
C GLY A 381 23.66 -26.58 7.54
N THR A 382 24.98 -26.54 7.59
CA THR A 382 25.76 -26.46 8.83
C THR A 382 25.86 -25.02 9.35
N ALA A 383 26.38 -24.83 10.58
CA ALA A 383 26.62 -23.51 11.17
C ALA A 383 27.55 -22.61 10.33
N ASP A 384 28.37 -23.19 9.46
CA ASP A 384 29.27 -22.47 8.54
C ASP A 384 28.57 -22.03 7.24
N SER A 385 27.26 -22.30 7.09
CA SER A 385 26.49 -21.93 5.90
C SER A 385 25.94 -20.51 6.01
N LEU A 386 26.22 -19.72 4.97
CA LEU A 386 26.02 -18.29 4.92
C LEU A 386 25.22 -17.93 3.66
N LEU A 387 23.93 -17.58 3.81
CA LEU A 387 23.10 -17.12 2.70
C LEU A 387 22.78 -15.63 2.90
N THR A 388 23.40 -14.77 2.09
CA THR A 388 23.19 -13.32 2.14
C THR A 388 22.29 -12.88 1.00
N GLY A 389 21.08 -12.43 1.29
CA GLY A 389 20.10 -12.00 0.29
C GLY A 389 18.68 -12.47 0.56
N ALA A 390 17.76 -12.16 -0.36
CA ALA A 390 16.39 -12.62 -0.31
C ALA A 390 16.24 -14.04 -0.90
N ILE A 391 15.49 -14.87 -0.20
CA ILE A 391 14.97 -16.17 -0.63
C ILE A 391 13.50 -15.93 -0.99
N TYR A 392 13.21 -15.84 -2.28
CA TYR A 392 11.89 -15.51 -2.80
C TYR A 392 11.26 -16.71 -3.52
N PHE A 393 10.20 -17.29 -2.93
CA PHE A 393 9.49 -18.46 -3.46
C PHE A 393 7.96 -18.28 -3.35
N PRO A 394 7.34 -17.43 -4.17
CA PRO A 394 5.95 -16.99 -4.00
C PRO A 394 4.90 -18.09 -4.15
N LYS A 395 5.26 -19.24 -4.73
CA LYS A 395 4.37 -20.40 -4.93
C LYS A 395 4.78 -21.64 -4.14
N GLN A 396 5.92 -21.63 -3.47
CA GLN A 396 6.44 -22.81 -2.79
C GLN A 396 6.56 -22.60 -1.29
N GLN A 397 6.50 -23.69 -0.55
CA GLN A 397 6.91 -23.72 0.84
C GLN A 397 8.44 -23.64 0.92
N VAL A 398 8.96 -22.81 1.82
CA VAL A 398 10.37 -22.81 2.20
C VAL A 398 10.52 -23.50 3.55
N SER A 399 11.21 -24.63 3.58
CA SER A 399 11.53 -25.37 4.80
C SER A 399 12.98 -25.09 5.21
N TYR A 400 13.15 -24.52 6.39
CA TYR A 400 14.42 -24.17 6.99
C TYR A 400 14.71 -25.16 8.12
N LEU A 401 15.68 -26.04 7.90
CA LEU A 401 15.99 -27.18 8.79
C LEU A 401 17.38 -27.12 9.44
N GLY A 402 18.25 -26.22 8.95
CA GLY A 402 19.65 -26.13 9.37
C GLY A 402 20.03 -24.78 9.98
N ASN A 403 21.25 -24.73 10.52
CA ASN A 403 21.83 -23.55 11.16
C ASN A 403 22.43 -22.60 10.12
N PHE A 404 21.63 -21.78 9.45
CA PHE A 404 22.21 -20.73 8.59
C PHE A 404 22.35 -19.43 9.39
N SER A 405 23.57 -19.13 9.83
CA SER A 405 23.91 -17.82 10.38
C SER A 405 24.71 -17.07 9.32
N GLY A 406 24.05 -16.37 8.38
CA GLY A 406 24.67 -15.62 7.26
C GLY A 406 25.96 -14.83 7.59
N ILE A 407 26.78 -14.48 6.58
CA ILE A 407 27.86 -13.48 6.74
C ILE A 407 27.15 -12.18 7.13
N SER A 408 27.46 -11.66 8.32
CA SER A 408 26.72 -10.54 8.93
C SER A 408 25.21 -10.79 9.11
N GLY A 409 24.76 -12.03 8.94
CA GLY A 409 23.41 -12.50 9.24
C GLY A 409 22.30 -11.79 8.46
N CYS A 410 22.36 -11.58 7.15
CA CYS A 410 21.19 -11.01 6.45
C CYS A 410 20.60 -11.92 5.38
N THR A 411 19.54 -12.62 5.76
CA THR A 411 18.67 -13.41 4.90
C THR A 411 17.24 -12.92 5.11
N GLN A 412 16.60 -12.51 4.02
CA GLN A 412 15.17 -12.24 4.01
C GLN A 412 14.46 -13.44 3.37
N VAL A 413 13.32 -13.85 3.91
CA VAL A 413 12.54 -14.98 3.38
C VAL A 413 11.14 -14.50 3.03
N VAL A 414 10.79 -14.60 1.75
CA VAL A 414 9.46 -14.30 1.23
C VAL A 414 8.99 -15.53 0.45
N ALA A 415 8.02 -16.27 0.96
CA ALA A 415 7.57 -17.50 0.32
C ALA A 415 6.05 -17.68 0.43
N ASN A 416 5.48 -18.68 -0.25
CA ASN A 416 4.05 -18.98 -0.09
C ASN A 416 3.75 -19.33 1.38
N THR A 417 4.46 -20.35 1.88
CA THR A 417 4.47 -20.70 3.31
C THR A 417 5.90 -20.94 3.76
N ILE A 418 6.15 -20.79 5.06
CA ILE A 418 7.48 -20.90 5.63
C ILE A 418 7.43 -21.79 6.86
N GLN A 419 8.37 -22.72 6.95
CA GLN A 419 8.52 -23.58 8.10
C GLN A 419 9.96 -23.57 8.60
N TRP A 420 10.15 -23.13 9.83
CA TRP A 420 11.35 -23.40 10.62
C TRP A 420 11.13 -24.65 11.47
N SER A 421 12.00 -25.62 11.31
CA SER A 421 11.98 -26.87 12.08
C SER A 421 13.39 -27.37 12.37
N GLY A 422 13.50 -28.38 13.23
CA GLY A 422 14.77 -28.96 13.67
C GLY A 422 15.42 -28.22 14.85
N ASN A 423 16.76 -28.14 14.84
CA ASN A 423 17.59 -27.46 15.83
C ASN A 423 18.32 -26.28 15.18
N SER A 424 17.57 -25.35 14.59
CA SER A 424 18.11 -24.21 13.85
C SER A 424 18.32 -23.01 14.78
N ASN A 425 19.52 -22.42 14.81
CA ASN A 425 19.84 -21.16 15.47
C ASN A 425 20.09 -20.08 14.42
N ILE A 426 19.18 -19.13 14.30
CA ILE A 426 19.18 -18.11 13.25
C ILE A 426 19.32 -16.74 13.90
N ASN A 427 20.31 -15.97 13.46
CA ASN A 427 20.46 -14.56 13.84
C ASN A 427 20.46 -13.72 12.56
N GLN A 428 19.40 -12.93 12.38
CA GLN A 428 19.24 -12.04 11.24
C GLN A 428 19.38 -10.57 11.64
N ASP A 429 20.29 -9.84 11.02
CA ASP A 429 20.48 -8.39 11.08
C ASP A 429 20.82 -7.86 9.68
N CYS A 430 19.85 -7.20 9.05
CA CYS A 430 19.98 -6.64 7.71
C CYS A 430 20.29 -5.13 7.70
N SER A 431 20.58 -4.53 8.86
CA SER A 431 20.72 -3.07 9.00
C SER A 431 21.90 -2.48 8.21
N SER A 432 22.97 -3.25 8.02
CA SER A 432 24.23 -2.80 7.40
C SER A 432 24.31 -3.00 5.88
N LEU A 433 23.43 -3.83 5.30
CA LEU A 433 23.57 -4.31 3.92
C LEU A 433 22.66 -3.60 2.89
N GLY A 434 21.90 -2.57 3.30
CA GLY A 434 21.11 -1.74 2.38
C GLY A 434 20.04 -2.52 1.59
N MET A 435 19.59 -3.64 2.13
CA MET A 435 18.64 -4.55 1.47
C MET A 435 17.28 -3.90 1.23
N ARG A 436 16.56 -4.40 0.22
CA ARG A 436 15.19 -3.96 -0.06
C ARG A 436 14.32 -4.19 1.18
N ASN A 437 13.64 -3.15 1.61
CA ASN A 437 12.72 -3.25 2.75
C ASN A 437 11.47 -4.03 2.33
N ILE A 438 11.14 -5.09 3.05
CA ILE A 438 9.86 -5.78 2.90
C ILE A 438 8.88 -5.08 3.84
N PRO A 439 7.77 -4.50 3.37
CA PRO A 439 6.81 -3.85 4.25
C PRO A 439 6.09 -4.88 5.13
N ALA A 440 5.93 -4.61 6.43
CA ALA A 440 5.20 -5.50 7.35
C ALA A 440 3.98 -4.84 8.00
N THR A 441 4.07 -3.55 8.34
CA THR A 441 2.91 -2.72 8.64
C THR A 441 2.95 -1.48 7.77
N GLN A 442 1.84 -1.19 7.12
CA GLN A 442 1.64 0.02 6.34
C GLN A 442 0.54 0.84 6.99
N SER A 443 0.77 2.15 7.12
CA SER A 443 -0.24 3.09 7.58
C SER A 443 -0.69 3.95 6.42
N VAL A 444 -1.98 4.26 6.40
CA VAL A 444 -2.59 5.20 5.47
C VAL A 444 -2.84 6.50 6.22
N ARG A 445 -2.43 7.62 5.62
CA ARG A 445 -2.71 8.95 6.13
C ARG A 445 -3.23 9.83 4.99
N LEU A 446 -4.35 10.51 5.22
CA LEU A 446 -4.79 11.59 4.35
C LEU A 446 -3.85 12.79 4.52
N VAL A 447 -3.29 13.27 3.42
CA VAL A 447 -2.25 14.33 3.42
C VAL A 447 -2.69 15.58 2.66
N GLU A 448 -3.67 15.43 1.78
CA GLU A 448 -4.35 16.46 0.98
C GLU A 448 -5.81 16.05 0.90
#